data_AF-A0A966A431-F1
#
_entry.id   AF-A0A966A431-F1
#
_cell.length_a   1.000
_cell.length_b   1.000
_cell.length_c   1.000
_cell.angle_alpha   90.00
_cell.angle_beta   90.00
_cell.angle_gamma   90.00
#
_symmetry.space_group_name_H-M   'P 1'
#
loop_
_entity.id
_entity.type
_entity.pdbx_description
1 polymer ?
#
loop_
_entity_poly.entity_id
_entity_poly.type
_entity_poly.pdbx_seq_one_letter_code
_entity_poly.pdbx_strand_id
1 'polypeptide(L)'
;MNLRHRYCTTRASGFTLIEIALALVIIALLVGGVLKGLQLVQSSRVRNLASTTTSVQSAYFAFQDRYGHVAGDWNAVDAGNAIGRPVTGSGNDNGRLDTSPGDPWTESNAFWEHLAKAGFINGSFQGTAATEPTLLNDL
;
A
#
# COMPACT_ATOMS: atom_id res chain seq x y z
N MET A 1 10.12 -70.68 -51.03
CA MET A 1 10.02 -70.45 -49.57
C MET A 1 9.17 -69.21 -49.34
N ASN A 2 7.94 -69.38 -48.83
CA ASN A 2 6.99 -68.29 -48.61
C ASN A 2 7.10 -67.78 -47.17
N LEU A 3 7.63 -66.57 -46.97
CA LEU A 3 7.65 -65.90 -45.66
C LEU A 3 6.35 -65.12 -45.49
N ARG A 4 5.48 -65.59 -44.59
CA ARG A 4 4.27 -64.85 -44.20
C ARG A 4 4.64 -63.79 -43.16
N HIS A 5 4.68 -62.53 -43.57
CA HIS A 5 4.81 -61.39 -42.66
C HIS A 5 3.51 -61.26 -41.84
N ARG A 6 3.61 -61.50 -40.53
CA ARG A 6 2.52 -61.18 -39.59
C ARG A 6 2.65 -59.70 -39.22
N TYR A 7 1.78 -58.87 -39.75
CA TYR A 7 1.61 -57.50 -39.27
C TYR A 7 1.02 -57.57 -37.86
N CYS A 8 1.80 -57.24 -36.84
CA CYS A 8 1.30 -57.00 -35.49
C CYS A 8 0.75 -55.58 -35.44
N THR A 9 -0.57 -55.44 -35.44
CA THR A 9 -1.24 -54.15 -35.24
C THR A 9 -1.23 -53.82 -33.75
N THR A 10 -0.42 -52.85 -33.34
CA THR A 10 -0.50 -52.25 -32.01
C THR A 10 -1.82 -51.49 -31.89
N ARG A 11 -2.75 -51.97 -31.04
CA ARG A 11 -3.96 -51.23 -30.71
C ARG A 11 -3.59 -49.89 -30.08
N ALA A 12 -3.81 -48.79 -30.79
CA ALA A 12 -3.82 -47.47 -30.20
C ALA A 12 -5.05 -47.37 -29.28
N SER A 13 -4.82 -47.28 -27.97
CA SER A 13 -5.88 -46.98 -27.00
C SER A 13 -6.27 -45.53 -27.18
N GLY A 14 -7.45 -45.28 -27.77
CA GLY A 14 -8.01 -43.93 -27.86
C GLY A 14 -8.39 -43.42 -26.46
N PHE A 15 -8.36 -42.10 -26.27
CA PHE A 15 -8.85 -41.47 -25.05
C PHE A 15 -10.33 -41.74 -24.87
N THR A 16 -10.75 -42.07 -23.65
CA THR A 16 -12.16 -42.27 -23.35
C THR A 16 -12.87 -40.91 -23.31
N LEU A 17 -14.15 -40.87 -23.70
CA LEU A 17 -14.96 -39.65 -23.62
C LEU A 17 -15.05 -39.13 -22.18
N ILE A 18 -15.04 -40.05 -21.20
CA ILE A 18 -15.08 -39.71 -19.77
C ILE A 18 -13.78 -39.07 -19.27
N GLU A 19 -12.61 -39.49 -19.79
CA GLU A 19 -11.33 -38.85 -19.44
C GLU A 19 -11.28 -37.39 -19.89
N ILE A 20 -11.69 -37.13 -21.14
CA ILE A 20 -11.73 -35.76 -21.65
C ILE A 20 -12.82 -34.94 -20.95
N ALA A 21 -13.96 -35.54 -20.60
CA ALA A 21 -15.01 -34.86 -19.85
C ALA A 21 -14.53 -34.39 -18.47
N LEU A 22 -13.85 -35.25 -17.71
CA LEU A 22 -13.32 -34.86 -16.38
C LEU A 22 -12.19 -33.84 -16.50
N ALA A 23 -11.34 -33.93 -17.52
CA ALA A 23 -10.29 -32.94 -17.77
C ALA A 23 -10.88 -31.53 -18.02
N LEU A 24 -11.92 -31.44 -18.85
CA LEU A 24 -12.59 -30.16 -19.13
C LEU A 24 -13.29 -29.58 -17.89
N VAL A 25 -13.86 -30.43 -17.04
CA VAL A 25 -14.45 -30.01 -15.76
C VAL A 25 -13.39 -29.38 -14.85
N ILE A 26 -12.23 -30.02 -14.69
CA ILE A 26 -11.14 -29.48 -13.86
C ILE A 26 -10.65 -28.15 -14.41
N ILE A 27 -10.44 -28.04 -15.73
CA ILE A 27 -10.01 -26.79 -16.36
C ILE A 27 -11.05 -25.68 -16.15
N ALA A 28 -12.34 -25.97 -16.31
CA ALA A 28 -13.41 -25.00 -16.09
C ALA A 28 -13.44 -24.50 -14.64
N LEU A 29 -13.28 -25.41 -13.66
CA LEU A 29 -13.22 -25.05 -12.24
C LEU A 29 -11.96 -24.23 -11.90
N LEU A 30 -10.81 -24.59 -12.47
CA LEU A 30 -9.56 -23.87 -12.26
C LEU A 30 -9.62 -22.45 -12.84
N VAL A 31 -10.09 -22.30 -14.08
CA VAL A 31 -10.24 -20.97 -14.72
C VAL A 31 -11.23 -20.11 -13.94
N GLY A 32 -12.36 -20.68 -13.52
CA GLY A 32 -13.33 -19.98 -12.66
C GLY A 32 -12.73 -19.54 -11.32
N GLY A 33 -11.92 -20.40 -10.69
CA GLY A 33 -11.23 -20.10 -9.43
C GLY A 33 -10.18 -19.00 -9.55
N VAL A 34 -9.35 -19.02 -10.60
CA VAL A 34 -8.30 -18.02 -10.82
C VAL A 34 -8.87 -16.63 -11.05
N LEU A 35 -9.93 -16.50 -11.85
CA LEU A 35 -10.59 -15.22 -12.09
C LEU A 35 -11.12 -14.60 -10.79
N LYS A 36 -11.69 -15.41 -9.90
CA LYS A 36 -12.13 -14.95 -8.58
C LYS A 36 -10.95 -14.61 -7.66
N GLY A 37 -9.87 -15.39 -7.70
CA GLY A 37 -8.63 -15.14 -6.96
C GLY A 37 -8.03 -13.77 -7.28
N LEU A 38 -7.99 -13.39 -8.57
CA LEU A 38 -7.49 -12.08 -8.99
C LEU A 38 -8.33 -10.92 -8.45
N GLN A 39 -9.65 -11.04 -8.47
CA GLN A 39 -10.55 -10.04 -7.90
C GLN A 39 -10.32 -9.86 -6.39
N LEU A 40 -10.08 -10.94 -5.65
CA LEU A 40 -9.80 -10.86 -4.21
C LEU A 40 -8.51 -10.10 -3.92
N VAL A 41 -7.46 -10.31 -4.73
CA VAL A 41 -6.19 -9.57 -4.63
C VAL A 41 -6.38 -8.09 -4.93
N GLN A 42 -7.16 -7.75 -5.96
CA GLN A 42 -7.44 -6.34 -6.25
C GLN A 42 -8.26 -5.70 -5.11
N SER A 43 -9.28 -6.40 -4.60
CA SER A 43 -10.07 -5.92 -3.47
C SER A 43 -9.26 -5.79 -2.19
N SER A 44 -8.23 -6.61 -1.95
CA SER A 44 -7.37 -6.46 -0.76
C SER A 44 -6.49 -5.23 -0.85
N ARG A 45 -5.94 -4.91 -2.04
CA ARG A 45 -5.18 -3.68 -2.28
C ARG A 45 -6.04 -2.43 -2.04
N VAL A 46 -7.26 -2.41 -2.56
CA VAL A 46 -8.21 -1.30 -2.35
C VAL A 46 -8.55 -1.16 -0.86
N ARG A 47 -8.82 -2.26 -0.17
CA ARG A 47 -9.09 -2.25 1.28
C ARG A 47 -7.91 -1.75 2.09
N ASN A 48 -6.69 -2.16 1.74
CA ASN A 48 -5.48 -1.68 2.41
C ASN A 48 -5.31 -0.17 2.22
N LEU A 49 -5.45 0.33 0.98
CA LEU A 49 -5.37 1.76 0.70
C LEU A 49 -6.43 2.56 1.48
N ALA A 50 -7.68 2.08 1.47
CA ALA A 50 -8.75 2.71 2.25
C ALA A 50 -8.43 2.72 3.75
N SER A 51 -7.92 1.61 4.28
CA SER A 51 -7.51 1.50 5.69
C SER A 51 -6.37 2.47 6.02
N THR A 52 -5.37 2.62 5.16
CA THR A 52 -4.28 3.59 5.35
C THR A 52 -4.82 5.01 5.37
N THR A 53 -5.67 5.39 4.43
CA THR A 53 -6.26 6.74 4.39
C THR A 53 -7.07 7.03 5.66
N THR A 54 -7.92 6.10 6.10
CA THR A 54 -8.67 6.26 7.35
C THR A 54 -7.75 6.35 8.57
N SER A 55 -6.66 5.58 8.60
CA SER A 55 -5.68 5.64 9.68
C SER A 55 -4.94 6.98 9.72
N VAL A 56 -4.62 7.58 8.57
CA VAL A 56 -3.99 8.91 8.52
C VAL A 56 -4.97 9.99 8.96
N GLN A 57 -6.22 9.91 8.53
CA GLN A 57 -7.27 10.85 8.97
C GLN A 57 -7.49 10.77 10.49
N SER A 58 -7.55 9.56 11.06
CA SER A 58 -7.70 9.43 12.52
C SER A 58 -6.48 9.95 13.27
N ALA A 59 -5.27 9.69 12.77
CA ALA A 59 -4.03 10.24 13.32
C ALA A 59 -4.03 11.77 13.31
N TYR A 60 -4.49 12.38 12.23
CA TYR A 60 -4.60 13.84 12.11
C TYR A 60 -5.54 14.43 13.18
N PHE A 61 -6.77 13.93 13.27
CA PHE A 61 -7.73 14.43 14.27
C PHE A 61 -7.27 14.13 15.70
N ALA A 62 -6.69 12.96 15.96
CA ALA A 62 -6.16 12.63 17.28
C ALA A 62 -4.98 13.52 17.69
N PHE A 63 -4.14 13.93 16.73
CA PHE A 63 -3.09 14.93 16.98
C PHE A 63 -3.70 16.29 17.35
N GLN A 64 -4.68 16.74 16.57
CA GLN A 64 -5.37 18.00 16.81
C GLN A 64 -6.10 18.02 18.15
N ASP A 65 -6.76 16.92 18.52
CA ASP A 65 -7.45 16.77 19.81
C ASP A 65 -6.46 16.77 20.99
N ARG A 66 -5.30 16.13 20.81
CA ARG A 66 -4.29 16.00 21.88
C ARG A 66 -3.53 17.30 22.14
N TYR A 67 -3.15 18.00 21.08
CA TYR A 67 -2.26 19.16 21.18
C TYR A 67 -2.95 20.50 20.92
N GLY A 68 -4.15 20.51 20.34
CA GLY A 68 -4.86 21.74 19.96
C GLY A 68 -4.26 22.45 18.74
N HIS A 69 -3.29 21.82 18.07
CA HIS A 69 -2.57 22.37 16.92
C HIS A 69 -2.67 21.44 15.71
N VAL A 70 -2.52 22.01 14.51
CA VAL A 70 -2.51 21.26 13.25
C VAL A 70 -1.12 20.67 13.04
N ALA A 71 -1.05 19.36 12.77
CA ALA A 71 0.22 18.72 12.43
C ALA A 71 0.81 19.31 11.14
N GLY A 72 2.12 19.54 11.09
CA GLY A 72 2.83 20.17 9.96
C GLY A 72 2.82 21.70 9.95
N ASP A 73 1.75 22.33 10.42
CA ASP A 73 1.63 23.78 10.58
C ASP A 73 2.35 24.30 11.84
N TRP A 74 2.46 23.46 12.87
CA TRP A 74 3.01 23.86 14.15
C TRP A 74 4.51 24.24 14.07
N ASN A 75 4.95 25.29 14.76
CA ASN A 75 6.36 25.61 14.92
C ASN A 75 7.16 24.44 15.54
N ALA A 76 8.33 24.13 14.96
CA ALA A 76 9.18 23.02 15.39
C ALA A 76 9.57 23.06 16.88
N VAL A 77 9.87 24.25 17.43
CA VAL A 77 10.31 24.39 18.82
C VAL A 77 9.19 24.03 19.78
N ASP A 78 8.00 24.58 19.55
CA ASP A 78 6.84 24.37 20.42
C ASP A 78 6.28 22.95 20.26
N ALA A 79 6.20 22.46 19.03
CA ALA A 79 5.83 21.08 18.73
C ALA A 79 6.79 20.09 19.41
N GLY A 80 8.10 20.31 19.30
CA GLY A 80 9.10 19.43 19.90
C GLY A 80 9.03 19.39 21.42
N ASN A 81 8.79 20.55 22.06
CA ASN A 81 8.61 20.66 23.50
C ASN A 81 7.35 19.93 23.99
N ALA A 82 6.22 20.08 23.28
CA ALA A 82 4.96 19.47 23.66
C ALA A 82 4.90 17.96 23.39
N ILE A 83 5.49 17.50 22.28
CA ILE A 83 5.62 16.08 21.94
C ILE A 83 6.64 15.39 22.87
N GLY A 84 7.60 16.14 23.41
CA GLY A 84 8.69 15.62 24.23
C GLY A 84 9.77 14.91 23.41
N ARG A 85 9.85 15.20 22.10
CA ARG A 85 10.85 14.68 21.17
C ARG A 85 11.22 15.78 20.16
N PRO A 86 12.49 15.92 19.78
CA PRO A 86 12.88 16.90 18.79
C PRO A 86 12.20 16.60 17.45
N VAL A 87 11.57 17.64 16.90
CA VAL A 87 11.07 17.71 15.53
C VAL A 87 11.89 18.74 14.77
N THR A 88 11.97 18.59 13.46
CA THR A 88 12.83 19.44 12.62
C THR A 88 12.03 20.21 11.57
N GLY A 89 10.88 19.69 11.13
CA GLY A 89 9.90 20.42 10.35
C GLY A 89 9.16 21.46 11.17
N SER A 90 8.88 22.61 10.54
CA SER A 90 8.19 23.74 11.16
C SER A 90 7.19 24.29 10.15
N GLY A 91 5.99 24.64 10.61
CA GLY A 91 5.07 25.47 9.83
C GLY A 91 5.01 26.90 10.35
N ASN A 92 3.97 27.62 9.93
CA ASN A 92 3.77 29.04 10.20
C ASN A 92 2.71 29.34 11.28
N ASP A 93 2.18 28.31 11.97
CA ASP A 93 1.16 28.39 13.00
C ASP A 93 -0.14 29.11 12.58
N ASN A 94 -0.51 29.04 11.30
CA ASN A 94 -1.72 29.71 10.79
C ASN A 94 -3.01 28.89 10.95
N GLY A 95 -2.89 27.67 11.51
CA GLY A 95 -3.98 26.73 11.73
C GLY A 95 -4.41 25.96 10.48
N ARG A 96 -3.59 25.93 9.44
CA ARG A 96 -3.90 25.27 8.17
C ARG A 96 -2.65 24.54 7.68
N LEU A 97 -2.86 23.36 7.12
CA LEU A 97 -1.83 22.70 6.33
C LEU A 97 -1.93 23.27 4.91
N ASP A 98 -1.02 24.18 4.54
CA ASP A 98 -1.02 24.84 3.24
C ASP A 98 0.34 24.84 2.55
N THR A 99 0.34 25.39 1.34
CA THR A 99 1.53 25.47 0.50
C THR A 99 1.75 26.92 0.15
N SER A 100 2.86 27.48 0.60
CA SER A 100 3.22 28.86 0.28
C SER A 100 3.97 28.95 -1.06
N PRO A 101 3.77 30.00 -1.87
CA PRO A 101 4.57 30.20 -3.08
C PRO A 101 6.06 30.31 -2.75
N GLY A 102 6.86 29.36 -3.26
CA GLY A 102 8.29 29.25 -2.95
C GLY A 102 8.63 28.27 -1.81
N ASP A 103 7.62 27.77 -1.10
CA ASP A 103 7.76 26.71 -0.10
C ASP A 103 6.54 25.75 -0.10
N PRO A 104 6.41 24.90 -1.13
CA PRO A 104 5.26 24.02 -1.27
C PRO A 104 5.33 22.75 -0.42
N TRP A 105 6.46 22.44 0.22
CA TRP A 105 6.69 21.12 0.82
C TRP A 105 7.01 21.13 2.31
N THR A 106 7.41 22.27 2.89
CA THR A 106 7.85 22.30 4.30
C THR A 106 6.76 21.82 5.25
N GLU A 107 5.54 22.35 5.18
CA GLU A 107 4.46 21.94 6.08
C GLU A 107 3.99 20.49 5.82
N SER A 108 3.95 20.08 4.54
CA SER A 108 3.59 18.71 4.16
C SER A 108 4.60 17.66 4.63
N ASN A 109 5.89 18.00 4.64
CA ASN A 109 6.94 17.13 5.16
C ASN A 109 6.95 17.14 6.70
N ALA A 110 6.78 18.32 7.32
CA ALA A 110 6.63 18.46 8.77
C ALA A 110 5.42 17.70 9.31
N PHE A 111 4.33 17.59 8.55
CA PHE A 111 3.13 16.85 8.91
C PHE A 111 3.44 15.38 9.27
N TRP A 112 4.18 14.68 8.41
CA TRP A 112 4.52 13.27 8.64
C TRP A 112 5.47 13.11 9.83
N GLU A 113 6.43 14.02 10.00
CA GLU A 113 7.31 14.03 11.16
C GLU A 113 6.54 14.23 12.47
N HIS A 114 5.64 15.22 12.53
CA HIS A 114 4.86 15.52 13.73
C HIS A 114 3.99 14.32 14.15
N LEU A 115 3.29 13.69 13.20
CA LEU A 115 2.47 12.51 13.48
C LEU A 115 3.31 11.32 13.96
N ALA A 116 4.49 11.09 13.37
CA ALA A 116 5.35 9.98 13.73
C ALA A 116 6.02 10.18 15.09
N LYS A 117 6.54 11.39 15.36
CA LYS A 117 7.17 11.74 16.64
C LYS A 117 6.16 11.74 17.79
N ALA A 118 4.91 12.13 17.52
CA ALA A 118 3.81 12.02 18.47
C ALA A 118 3.30 10.57 18.68
N GLY A 119 3.71 9.62 17.84
CA GLY A 119 3.38 8.20 17.96
C GLY A 119 2.03 7.80 17.36
N PHE A 120 1.43 8.63 16.50
CA PHE A 120 0.18 8.30 15.82
C PHE A 120 0.39 7.44 14.57
N ILE A 121 1.56 7.54 13.95
CA ILE A 121 1.97 6.71 12.82
C ILE A 121 3.38 6.16 13.09
N ASN A 122 3.72 5.05 12.43
CA ASN A 122 5.05 4.46 12.51
C ASN A 122 5.92 4.96 11.36
N GLY A 123 7.17 5.34 11.67
CA GLY A 123 8.15 5.77 10.69
C GLY A 123 9.15 6.78 11.27
N SER A 124 10.19 7.08 10.51
CA SER A 124 11.08 8.22 10.71
C SER A 124 10.88 9.13 9.50
N PHE A 125 10.57 10.40 9.73
CA PHE A 125 10.35 11.36 8.65
C PHE A 125 11.14 12.63 8.96
N GLN A 126 11.77 13.20 7.94
CA GLN A 126 12.48 14.47 8.04
C GLN A 126 11.59 15.60 7.54
N GLY A 127 11.18 16.51 8.42
CA GLY A 127 10.31 17.63 8.09
C GLY A 127 11.03 18.85 7.51
N THR A 128 12.36 18.82 7.34
CA THR A 128 13.19 19.98 6.94
C THR A 128 13.24 20.25 5.44
N ALA A 129 12.67 19.37 4.62
CA ALA A 129 12.79 19.50 3.17
C ALA A 129 11.79 20.53 2.62
N ALA A 130 12.29 21.63 2.05
CA ALA A 130 11.53 22.51 1.16
C ALA A 130 11.42 21.92 -0.27
N THR A 131 11.91 20.70 -0.47
CA THR A 131 11.86 19.96 -1.72
C THR A 131 10.80 18.87 -1.68
N GLU A 132 10.44 18.36 -2.85
CA GLU A 132 9.49 17.26 -2.98
C GLU A 132 9.84 16.09 -2.03
N PRO A 133 8.85 15.40 -1.48
CA PRO A 133 9.07 14.17 -0.73
C PRO A 133 9.84 13.18 -1.62
N THR A 134 11.07 12.86 -1.23
CA THR A 134 11.86 11.81 -1.89
C THR A 134 12.04 10.65 -0.92
N LEU A 135 12.41 9.48 -1.45
CA LEU A 135 12.74 8.30 -0.63
C LEU A 135 13.88 8.56 0.39
N LEU A 136 14.62 9.65 0.26
CA LEU A 136 15.67 10.06 1.20
C LEU A 136 15.13 10.85 2.40
N ASN A 137 13.92 11.41 2.31
CA ASN A 137 13.28 12.18 3.37
C ASN A 137 12.51 11.28 4.37
N ASP A 138 12.43 9.96 4.08
CA ASP A 138 11.77 8.91 4.86
C ASP A 138 12.72 8.14 5.81
N LEU A 139 13.97 8.60 5.98
CA LEU A 139 14.99 8.03 6.88
C LEU A 139 15.37 9.04 7.96
#